data_AF-A0AA94M125-F1
#
_entry.id   AF-A0AA94M125-F1
#
_cell.length_a   1.000
_cell.length_b   1.000
_cell.length_c   1.000
_cell.angle_alpha   90.00
_cell.angle_beta   90.00
_cell.angle_gamma   90.00
#
_symmetry.space_group_name_H-M   'P 1'
#
loop_
_entity.id
_entity.type
_entity.pdbx_description
1 polymer ?
#
loop_
_entity_poly.entity_id
_entity_poly.type
_entity_poly.pdbx_seq_one_letter_code
_entity_poly.pdbx_strand_id
1 'polypeptide(L)' 'MTLDINKEGLTILGIPFDSFSDFNIVWYVLDYQRLKIMNLLFKR' A
#
# COMPACT_ATOMS: atom_id res chain seq x y z
N MET A 1 11.33 -7.31 -3.28
CA MET A 1 10.08 -7.69 -2.58
C MET A 1 8.92 -7.12 -3.39
N THR A 2 7.98 -7.97 -3.79
CA THR A 2 6.76 -7.55 -4.50
C THR A 2 5.70 -7.29 -3.44
N LEU A 3 5.05 -6.11 -3.48
CA LEU A 3 3.94 -5.81 -2.59
C LEU A 3 2.70 -6.56 -3.10
N ASP A 4 2.28 -7.57 -2.34
CA ASP A 4 1.09 -8.37 -2.64
C ASP A 4 -0.16 -7.69 -2.08
N ILE A 5 -1.13 -7.39 -2.94
CA ILE A 5 -2.37 -6.66 -2.59
C ILE A 5 -3.54 -7.34 -3.28
N ASN A 6 -4.49 -7.81 -2.48
CA ASN A 6 -5.78 -8.28 -2.96
C ASN A 6 -6.88 -7.33 -2.48
N LYS A 7 -7.45 -6.53 -3.38
CA LYS A 7 -8.51 -5.57 -3.04
C LYS A 7 -9.86 -6.24 -2.80
N GLU A 8 -10.12 -7.38 -3.43
CA GLU A 8 -11.37 -8.13 -3.26
C GLU A 8 -11.40 -8.84 -1.92
N GLY A 9 -10.28 -9.45 -1.54
CA GLY A 9 -10.09 -10.11 -0.24
C GLY A 9 -9.61 -9.20 0.89
N LEU A 10 -9.55 -7.87 0.64
CA LEU A 10 -9.02 -6.87 1.58
C LEU A 10 -7.72 -7.32 2.25
N THR A 11 -6.75 -7.75 1.45
CA THR A 11 -5.52 -8.39 1.93
C THR A 11 -4.30 -7.59 1.47
N ILE A 12 -3.36 -7.32 2.37
CA ILE A 12 -2.06 -6.73 2.05
C ILE A 12 -0.98 -7.62 2.64
N LEU A 13 -0.03 -8.10 1.84
CA LEU A 13 1.04 -9.02 2.26
C LEU A 13 0.52 -10.30 2.94
N GLY A 14 -0.64 -10.81 2.49
CA GLY A 14 -1.31 -11.95 3.10
C GLY A 14 -1.99 -11.67 4.45
N ILE A 15 -1.98 -10.41 4.92
CA ILE A 15 -2.68 -9.97 6.13
C ILE A 15 -4.09 -9.50 5.73
N PRO A 16 -5.15 -10.17 6.20
CA PRO A 16 -6.52 -9.76 5.94
C PRO A 16 -6.91 -8.55 6.80
N PHE A 17 -7.83 -7.74 6.30
CA PHE A 17 -8.42 -6.61 7.00
C PHE A 17 -9.92 -6.82 7.18
N ASP A 18 -10.41 -6.51 8.37
CA ASP A 18 -11.83 -6.68 8.74
C ASP A 18 -12.75 -5.65 8.08
N SER A 19 -12.19 -4.52 7.64
CA SER A 19 -12.94 -3.45 6.98
C SER A 19 -12.19 -2.85 5.79
N PHE A 20 -12.95 -2.38 4.80
CA PHE A 20 -12.39 -1.63 3.67
C PHE A 20 -11.72 -0.33 4.13
N SER A 21 -12.20 0.28 5.21
CA SER A 21 -11.62 1.51 5.75
C SER A 21 -10.18 1.28 6.24
N ASP A 22 -9.97 0.22 7.03
CA ASP A 22 -8.64 -0.09 7.58
C ASP A 22 -7.67 -0.50 6.48
N PHE A 23 -8.14 -1.33 5.54
CA PHE A 23 -7.40 -1.68 4.33
C PHE A 23 -6.96 -0.41 3.57
N ASN A 24 -7.89 0.51 3.34
CA ASN A 24 -7.66 1.71 2.53
C ASN A 24 -6.67 2.67 3.20
N ILE A 25 -6.70 2.80 4.53
CA ILE A 25 -5.72 3.61 5.28
C ILE A 25 -4.30 3.05 5.08
N VAL A 26 -4.11 1.74 5.28
CA VAL A 26 -2.80 1.11 5.12
C VAL A 26 -2.34 1.18 3.67
N TRP A 27 -3.24 0.90 2.73
CA TRP A 27 -2.97 1.02 1.29
C TRP A 27 -2.50 2.43 0.91
N TYR A 28 -3.20 3.46 1.39
CA TYR A 28 -2.86 4.85 1.12
C TYR A 28 -1.47 5.22 1.64
N VAL A 29 -1.13 4.80 2.86
CA VAL A 29 0.21 5.05 3.45
C VAL A 29 1.30 4.40 2.62
N LEU A 30 1.11 3.16 2.18
CA LEU A 30 2.08 2.43 1.35
C LEU A 30 2.30 3.12 0.01
N ASP A 31 1.23 3.53 -0.67
CA ASP A 31 1.35 4.20 -1.97
C ASP A 31 1.98 5.60 -1.82
N TYR A 32 1.65 6.33 -0.75
CA TYR A 32 2.28 7.62 -0.44
C TYR A 32 3.80 7.50 -0.21
N GLN A 33 4.25 6.48 0.54
CA GLN A 33 5.68 6.24 0.74
C GLN A 33 6.39 5.88 -0.58
N ARG A 34 5.75 5.06 -1.42
CA ARG A 34 6.27 4.72 -2.74
C ARG A 34 6.45 5.97 -3.60
N LEU A 35 5.42 6.83 -3.65
CA LEU A 35 5.47 8.09 -4.40
C LEU A 35 6.55 9.04 -3.88
N LYS A 36 6.71 9.13 -2.55
CA LYS A 36 7.75 9.95 -1.91
C LYS A 36 9.16 9.47 -2.26
N ILE A 37 9.40 8.16 -2.22
CA ILE A 37 10.69 7.56 -2.59
C ILE A 37 10.98 7.83 -4.07
N MET A 38 10.00 7.64 -4.96
CA MET A 38 10.16 7.95 -6.38
C MET A 38 10.52 9.43 -6.57
N ASN A 39 9.80 10.35 -5.93
CA ASN A 39 10.12 11.78 -6.00
C ASN A 39 11.52 12.13 -5.48
N LEU A 40 12.01 11.46 -4.44
CA LEU A 40 13.38 11.64 -3.94
C LEU A 40 14.44 11.09 -4.90
N LEU A 41 14.14 9.98 -5.58
CA LEU A 41 15.05 9.34 -6.53
C LEU A 41 15.11 10.07 -7.88
N PHE A 42 14.01 10.67 -8.33
CA PHE A 42 13.91 11.35 -9.64
C PHE A 42 14.13 12.87 -9.58
N LYS A 43 14.30 13.48 -8.40
CA LYS A 43 14.69 14.90 -8.25
C LYS A 43 16.21 15.15 -8.17
N ARG A 44 17.04 14.18 -8.58
CA ARG A 44 18.50 14.35 -8.72
C ARG A 44 18.86 14.84 -10.11
#